data_AF-A0A6A4RU57-F1
#
_entry.id   AF-A0A6A4RU57-F1
#
_cell.length_a   1.000
_cell.length_b   1.000
_cell.length_c   1.000
_cell.angle_alpha   90.00
_cell.angle_beta   90.00
_cell.angle_gamma   90.00
#
_symmetry.space_group_name_H-M   'P 1'
#
loop_
_entity.id
_entity.type
_entity.pdbx_description
1 polymer ?
#
loop_
_entity_poly.entity_id
_entity_poly.type
_entity_poly.pdbx_seq_one_letter_code
_entity_poly.pdbx_strand_id
1 'polypeptide(L)'
;MLLLYGKRLIRAEAEQRGSTDYVFDGRNPPYGEDDCPNPLNVYGRSKHEGERETLRHCPGAVVLRVPVLFGEVESVTESAVTSLWLKVQEGTESCTLDHCQQRFPTDARDVAAVCRKLAERARQDPSVRGVFHFSGNEQMTKYEMAVAIAQAFKLPSDHLIPVKYINQ
;
A
#
# COMPACT_ATOMS: atom_id res chain seq x y z
N MET A 1 -19.73 7.23 11.76
CA MET A 1 -20.07 7.08 10.33
C MET A 1 -19.93 8.43 9.62
N LEU A 2 -18.69 8.88 9.39
CA LEU A 2 -18.40 10.16 8.74
C LEU A 2 -17.96 9.90 7.30
N LEU A 3 -18.90 10.07 6.38
CA LEU A 3 -18.67 10.19 4.95
C LEU A 3 -17.91 11.49 4.68
N LEU A 4 -16.62 11.42 4.36
CA LEU A 4 -15.93 12.56 3.76
C LEU A 4 -16.17 12.57 2.25
N TYR A 5 -17.06 13.48 1.88
CA TYR A 5 -17.34 13.95 0.54
C TYR A 5 -16.06 14.45 -0.15
N GLY A 6 -15.69 13.79 -1.23
CA GLY A 6 -14.71 14.25 -2.19
C GLY A 6 -14.92 13.50 -3.50
N LYS A 7 -15.93 13.89 -4.27
CA LYS A 7 -16.13 13.40 -5.64
C LYS A 7 -14.94 13.85 -6.50
N ARG A 8 -13.89 13.05 -6.56
CA ARG A 8 -13.06 12.92 -7.74
C ARG A 8 -13.26 11.50 -8.23
N LEU A 9 -14.00 11.37 -9.33
CA LEU A 9 -14.03 10.14 -10.11
C LEU A 9 -12.59 9.83 -10.50
N ILE A 10 -11.91 9.00 -9.70
CA ILE A 10 -10.71 8.33 -10.15
C ILE A 10 -11.22 7.30 -11.16
N ARG A 11 -11.16 7.68 -12.44
CA ARG A 11 -11.21 6.71 -13.53
C ARG A 11 -10.20 5.63 -13.17
N ALA A 12 -10.67 4.41 -12.97
CA ALA A 12 -9.83 3.23 -12.92
C ALA A 12 -9.28 2.96 -14.33
N GLU A 13 -8.43 3.87 -14.83
CA GLU A 13 -7.41 3.51 -15.80
C GLU A 13 -6.34 2.82 -14.97
N ALA A 14 -6.41 1.48 -14.91
CA ALA A 14 -5.40 0.65 -14.28
C ALA A 14 -4.11 0.79 -15.09
N GLU A 15 -3.36 1.87 -14.85
CA GLU A 15 -1.98 1.96 -15.28
C GLU A 15 -1.20 0.95 -14.43
N GLN A 16 -0.85 -0.18 -15.06
CA GLN A 16 -0.02 -1.22 -14.50
C GLN A 16 1.33 -0.60 -14.11
N ARG A 17 1.48 -0.27 -12.82
CA ARG A 17 2.63 0.42 -12.26
C ARG A 17 3.15 -0.36 -11.08
N GLY A 18 4.48 -0.40 -11.01
CA GLY A 18 5.17 -1.43 -10.26
C GLY A 18 4.93 -1.41 -8.77
N SER A 19 4.98 -2.60 -8.18
CA SER A 19 4.73 -2.81 -6.76
C SER A 19 5.90 -2.29 -5.92
N THR A 20 5.62 -1.62 -4.81
CA THR A 20 6.60 -1.35 -3.74
C THR A 20 6.35 -2.25 -2.52
N ASP A 21 5.81 -3.44 -2.75
CA ASP A 21 5.53 -4.37 -1.69
C ASP A 21 6.82 -4.86 -1.00
N TYR A 22 6.63 -5.53 0.13
CA TYR A 22 7.71 -6.04 0.96
C TYR A 22 8.49 -7.20 0.31
N VAL A 23 8.08 -7.72 -0.87
CA VAL A 23 8.80 -8.76 -1.61
C VAL A 23 9.92 -8.19 -2.49
N PHE A 24 9.98 -6.87 -2.70
CA PHE A 24 11.07 -6.20 -3.42
C PHE A 24 12.03 -5.45 -2.47
N ASP A 25 13.24 -5.13 -2.96
CA ASP A 25 14.25 -4.40 -2.18
C ASP A 25 14.13 -2.87 -2.27
N GLY A 26 13.28 -2.36 -3.15
CA GLY A 26 13.05 -0.93 -3.34
C GLY A 26 14.22 -0.18 -3.99
N ARG A 27 15.21 -0.88 -4.56
CA ARG A 27 16.39 -0.26 -5.19
C ARG A 27 16.16 0.17 -6.63
N ASN A 28 15.33 -0.54 -7.40
CA ASN A 28 15.08 -0.30 -8.83
C ASN A 28 13.57 -0.23 -9.16
N PRO A 29 12.78 0.65 -8.52
CA PRO A 29 11.38 0.83 -8.89
C PRO A 29 11.24 1.49 -10.29
N PRO A 30 10.14 1.26 -11.02
CA PRO A 30 9.00 0.42 -10.66
C PRO A 30 9.24 -1.07 -10.97
N TYR A 31 8.71 -1.97 -10.12
CA TYR A 31 8.80 -3.43 -10.31
C TYR A 31 7.60 -4.00 -11.08
N GLY A 32 7.83 -4.61 -12.24
CA GLY A 32 6.84 -5.39 -12.99
C GLY A 32 6.53 -6.75 -12.33
N GLU A 33 5.51 -7.46 -12.82
CA GLU A 33 5.13 -8.77 -12.27
C GLU A 33 6.18 -9.86 -12.50
N ASP A 34 6.94 -9.75 -13.58
CA ASP A 34 8.01 -10.69 -13.96
C ASP A 34 9.36 -10.36 -13.29
N ASP A 35 9.46 -9.24 -12.56
CA ASP A 35 10.70 -8.88 -11.86
C ASP A 35 10.97 -9.83 -10.69
N CYS A 36 12.25 -10.16 -10.49
CA CYS A 36 12.68 -11.09 -9.46
C CYS A 36 12.53 -10.47 -8.06
N PRO A 37 11.75 -11.08 -7.15
CA PRO A 37 11.62 -10.59 -5.78
C PRO A 37 12.93 -10.66 -4.99
N ASN A 38 13.18 -9.66 -4.14
CA ASN A 38 14.35 -9.57 -3.26
C ASN A 38 13.95 -9.02 -1.86
N PRO A 39 13.22 -9.80 -1.04
CA PRO A 39 12.67 -9.32 0.23
C PRO A 39 13.73 -9.02 1.29
N LEU A 40 13.77 -7.78 1.80
CA LEU A 40 14.75 -7.34 2.80
C LEU A 40 14.43 -7.78 4.24
N ASN A 41 13.16 -8.04 4.57
CA ASN A 41 12.74 -8.37 5.93
C ASN A 41 11.95 -9.69 6.00
N VAL A 42 11.74 -10.17 7.24
CA VAL A 42 11.08 -11.46 7.53
C VAL A 42 9.65 -11.50 6.97
N TYR A 43 8.92 -10.40 7.08
CA TYR A 43 7.56 -10.31 6.55
C TYR A 43 7.53 -10.47 5.03
N GLY A 44 8.40 -9.76 4.32
CA GLY A 44 8.57 -9.89 2.87
C GLY A 44 8.92 -11.30 2.42
N ARG A 45 9.88 -11.94 3.12
CA ARG A 45 10.27 -13.33 2.84
C ARG A 45 9.11 -14.29 3.01
N SER A 46 8.38 -14.19 4.12
CA SER A 46 7.20 -15.03 4.38
C SER A 46 6.13 -14.86 3.30
N LYS A 47 5.88 -13.64 2.83
CA LYS A 47 4.92 -13.38 1.75
C LYS A 47 5.39 -13.96 0.41
N HIS A 48 6.66 -13.79 0.05
CA HIS A 48 7.22 -14.35 -1.16
C HIS A 48 7.21 -15.89 -1.18
N GLU A 49 7.52 -16.52 -0.04
CA GLU A 49 7.41 -17.97 0.12
C GLU A 49 5.97 -18.45 -0.06
N GLY A 50 5.00 -17.79 0.57
CA GLY A 50 3.58 -18.11 0.41
C GLY A 50 3.10 -17.99 -1.04
N GLU A 51 3.53 -16.95 -1.76
CA GLU A 51 3.28 -16.79 -3.20
C GLU A 51 3.85 -17.98 -3.99
N ARG A 52 5.12 -18.32 -3.76
CA ARG A 52 5.79 -19.43 -4.46
C ARG A 52 5.09 -20.76 -4.23
N GLU A 53 4.76 -21.08 -2.99
CA GLU A 53 4.07 -22.33 -2.66
C GLU A 53 2.64 -22.36 -3.22
N THR A 54 1.94 -21.22 -3.27
CA THR A 54 0.62 -21.11 -3.89
C THR A 54 0.68 -21.43 -5.39
N LEU A 55 1.59 -20.79 -6.13
CA LEU A 55 1.73 -20.99 -7.56
C LEU A 55 2.24 -22.40 -7.90
N ARG A 56 3.05 -22.99 -7.02
CA ARG A 56 3.54 -24.37 -7.17
C ARG A 56 2.43 -25.41 -7.08
N HIS A 57 1.51 -25.27 -6.11
CA HIS A 57 0.46 -26.27 -5.87
C HIS A 57 -0.83 -25.96 -6.64
N CYS A 58 -1.05 -24.71 -7.01
CA CYS A 58 -2.21 -24.25 -7.78
C CYS A 58 -1.75 -23.41 -8.98
N PRO A 59 -1.34 -24.04 -10.11
CA PRO A 59 -0.84 -23.31 -11.28
C PRO A 59 -1.85 -22.32 -11.91
N GLY A 60 -3.14 -22.51 -11.66
CA GLY A 60 -4.21 -21.60 -12.07
C GLY A 60 -4.52 -20.48 -11.07
N ALA A 61 -3.75 -20.36 -9.97
CA ALA A 61 -3.97 -19.33 -8.97
C ALA A 61 -3.65 -17.94 -9.52
N VAL A 62 -4.35 -16.94 -8.97
CA VAL A 62 -4.08 -15.52 -9.17
C VAL A 62 -3.53 -14.99 -7.85
N VAL A 63 -2.33 -14.42 -7.89
CA VAL A 63 -1.71 -13.73 -6.76
C VAL A 63 -1.71 -12.23 -7.05
N LEU A 64 -2.38 -11.46 -6.20
CA LEU A 64 -2.38 -10.00 -6.30
C LEU A 64 -1.45 -9.42 -5.23
N ARG A 65 -0.35 -8.81 -5.67
CA ARG A 65 0.54 -8.04 -4.82
C ARG A 65 0.00 -6.62 -4.65
N VAL A 66 -0.05 -6.18 -3.41
CA VAL A 66 -0.55 -4.86 -3.03
C VAL A 66 0.41 -4.20 -2.03
N PRO A 67 0.55 -2.86 -2.06
CA PRO A 67 1.39 -2.12 -1.12
C PRO A 67 0.67 -1.94 0.24
N VAL A 68 1.04 -0.91 0.99
CA VAL A 68 0.41 -0.62 2.28
C VAL A 68 -1.07 -0.24 2.09
N LEU A 69 -1.95 -0.90 2.84
CA LEU A 69 -3.40 -0.72 2.74
C LEU A 69 -3.94 0.23 3.81
N PHE A 70 -5.02 0.93 3.48
CA PHE A 70 -5.84 1.68 4.43
C PHE A 70 -7.33 1.57 4.05
N GLY A 71 -8.21 1.93 4.97
CA GLY A 71 -9.65 1.85 4.73
C GLY A 71 -10.46 2.11 6.00
N GLU A 72 -11.72 1.67 5.99
CA GLU A 72 -12.53 1.61 7.20
C GLU A 72 -11.97 0.53 8.14
N VAL A 73 -11.79 0.88 9.41
CA VAL A 73 -11.15 0.06 10.44
C VAL A 73 -11.97 0.11 11.73
N GLU A 74 -11.96 -0.98 12.51
CA GLU A 74 -12.59 -0.99 13.84
C GLU A 74 -11.70 -0.31 14.88
N SER A 75 -10.38 -0.49 14.73
CA SER A 75 -9.34 0.23 15.46
C SER A 75 -8.37 0.93 14.53
N VAL A 76 -7.97 2.16 14.86
CA VAL A 76 -6.96 2.91 14.10
C VAL A 76 -5.60 2.21 14.03
N THR A 77 -5.33 1.24 14.90
CA THR A 77 -4.07 0.47 14.90
C THR A 77 -4.02 -0.66 13.88
N GLU A 78 -5.11 -0.98 13.18
CA GLU A 78 -5.18 -2.08 12.22
C GLU A 78 -4.35 -1.86 10.95
N SER A 79 -4.14 -0.60 10.55
CA SER A 79 -3.31 -0.24 9.40
C SER A 79 -2.12 0.63 9.81
N ALA A 80 -1.00 0.42 9.12
CA ALA A 80 0.19 1.27 9.23
C ALA A 80 -0.06 2.72 8.77
N VAL A 81 -1.14 2.96 8.01
CA VAL A 81 -1.58 4.31 7.61
C VAL A 81 -2.51 4.89 8.66
N THR A 82 -3.57 4.16 9.05
CA THR A 82 -4.55 4.67 10.04
C THR A 82 -3.92 4.90 11.41
N SER A 83 -2.90 4.14 11.78
CA SER A 83 -2.20 4.31 13.06
C SER A 83 -1.46 5.64 13.16
N LEU A 84 -1.17 6.32 12.03
CA LEU A 84 -0.63 7.68 12.03
C LEU A 84 -1.60 8.69 12.66
N TRP A 85 -2.89 8.39 12.70
CA TRP A 85 -3.90 9.22 13.36
C TRP A 85 -3.54 9.54 14.81
N LEU A 86 -3.02 8.56 15.56
CA LEU A 86 -2.64 8.76 16.97
C LEU A 86 -1.58 9.87 17.10
N LYS A 87 -0.59 9.87 16.20
CA LYS A 87 0.47 10.89 16.15
C LYS A 87 -0.04 12.25 15.71
N VAL A 88 -1.02 12.27 14.81
CA VAL A 88 -1.65 13.52 14.35
C VAL A 88 -2.47 14.15 15.49
N GLN A 89 -3.21 13.36 16.26
CA GLN A 89 -4.06 13.86 17.35
C GLN A 89 -3.27 14.38 18.56
N GLU A 90 -2.10 13.82 18.83
CA GLU A 90 -1.35 14.13 20.05
C GLU A 90 -0.93 15.61 20.14
N GLY A 91 -0.73 16.32 19.01
CA GLY A 91 -0.75 17.79 18.83
C GLY A 91 0.21 18.67 19.66
N THR A 92 0.66 18.22 20.82
CA THR A 92 1.39 18.98 21.83
C THR A 92 2.82 18.48 22.01
N GLU A 93 3.09 17.22 21.67
CA GLU A 93 4.43 16.64 21.68
C GLU A 93 4.97 16.47 20.26
N SER A 94 6.23 16.87 20.05
CA SER A 94 6.90 16.67 18.77
C SER A 94 7.05 15.18 18.47
N CYS A 95 6.54 14.73 17.32
CA CYS A 95 6.59 13.34 16.91
C CYS A 95 7.40 13.17 15.63
N THR A 96 8.41 12.30 15.68
CA THR A 96 9.25 12.01 14.51
C THR A 96 8.62 10.95 13.61
N LEU A 97 8.72 11.17 12.30
CA LEU A 97 8.15 10.30 11.26
C LEU A 97 9.14 10.07 10.12
N ASP A 98 9.20 8.83 9.63
CA ASP A 98 10.01 8.48 8.47
C ASP A 98 9.62 9.29 7.23
N HIS A 99 10.63 9.91 6.62
CA HIS A 99 10.51 10.66 5.38
C HIS A 99 11.55 10.20 4.33
N CYS A 100 11.93 8.93 4.38
CA CYS A 100 12.79 8.30 3.38
C CYS A 100 12.05 7.22 2.59
N GLN A 101 11.26 6.37 3.26
CA GLN A 101 10.67 5.22 2.61
C GLN A 101 9.45 5.61 1.77
N GLN A 102 9.60 5.48 0.45
CA GLN A 102 8.52 5.69 -0.50
C GLN A 102 7.52 4.53 -0.43
N ARG A 103 6.23 4.87 -0.36
CA ARG A 103 5.11 3.94 -0.26
C ARG A 103 3.96 4.43 -1.14
N PHE A 104 3.04 3.54 -1.45
CA PHE A 104 1.82 3.86 -2.18
C PHE A 104 0.61 3.43 -1.34
N PRO A 105 0.09 4.28 -0.43
CA PRO A 105 -1.12 3.95 0.33
C PRO A 105 -2.27 3.63 -0.63
N THR A 106 -2.88 2.45 -0.44
CA THR A 106 -3.93 1.94 -1.34
C THR A 106 -5.20 1.64 -0.55
N ASP A 107 -6.34 2.11 -1.05
CA ASP A 107 -7.63 1.88 -0.42
C ASP A 107 -8.04 0.41 -0.55
N ALA A 108 -8.36 -0.23 0.57
CA ALA A 108 -8.77 -1.62 0.63
C ALA A 108 -10.04 -1.90 -0.22
N ARG A 109 -10.92 -0.91 -0.42
CA ARG A 109 -12.11 -1.02 -1.26
C ARG A 109 -11.74 -1.12 -2.74
N ASP A 110 -10.72 -0.40 -3.17
CA ASP A 110 -10.22 -0.48 -4.55
C ASP A 110 -9.58 -1.85 -4.80
N VAL A 111 -8.79 -2.35 -3.84
CA VAL A 111 -8.25 -3.72 -3.89
C VAL A 111 -9.37 -4.75 -3.97
N ALA A 112 -10.42 -4.62 -3.14
CA ALA A 112 -11.57 -5.52 -3.19
C ALA A 112 -12.28 -5.50 -4.55
N ALA A 113 -12.43 -4.32 -5.15
CA ALA A 113 -13.00 -4.19 -6.50
C ALA A 113 -12.13 -4.87 -7.57
N VAL A 114 -10.79 -4.77 -7.46
CA VAL A 114 -9.85 -5.45 -8.35
C VAL A 114 -9.89 -6.96 -8.15
N CYS A 115 -9.90 -7.46 -6.92
CA CYS A 115 -10.06 -8.88 -6.61
C CYS A 115 -11.33 -9.47 -7.23
N ARG A 116 -12.46 -8.76 -7.12
CA ARG A 116 -13.72 -9.18 -7.75
C ARG A 116 -13.59 -9.28 -9.27
N LYS A 117 -13.03 -8.25 -9.91
CA LYS A 117 -12.82 -8.23 -11.38
C LYS A 117 -11.88 -9.35 -11.84
N LEU A 118 -10.78 -9.57 -11.14
CA LEU A 118 -9.83 -10.65 -11.44
C LEU A 118 -10.49 -12.02 -11.30
N ALA A 119 -11.26 -12.25 -10.24
CA ALA A 119 -11.99 -13.50 -10.04
C ALA A 119 -13.05 -13.74 -11.13
N GLU A 120 -13.82 -12.72 -11.49
CA GLU A 120 -14.80 -12.79 -12.59
C GLU A 120 -14.11 -13.11 -13.93
N ARG A 121 -12.98 -12.48 -14.21
CA ARG A 121 -12.22 -12.70 -15.44
C ARG A 121 -11.58 -14.09 -15.48
N ALA A 122 -10.96 -14.54 -14.38
CA ALA A 122 -10.34 -15.86 -14.28
C ALA A 122 -11.34 -17.01 -14.44
N ARG A 123 -12.61 -16.80 -14.08
CA ARG A 123 -13.69 -17.76 -14.35
C ARG A 123 -14.02 -17.90 -15.83
N GLN A 124 -13.84 -16.84 -16.61
CA GLN A 124 -14.18 -16.80 -18.04
C GLN A 124 -12.97 -17.13 -18.92
N ASP A 125 -11.77 -16.88 -18.42
CA ASP A 125 -10.53 -16.97 -19.18
C ASP A 125 -9.42 -17.63 -18.34
N PRO A 126 -9.13 -18.93 -18.58
CA PRO A 126 -8.08 -19.66 -17.87
C PRO A 126 -6.65 -19.14 -18.09
N SER A 127 -6.45 -18.19 -18.99
CA SER A 127 -5.15 -17.51 -19.14
C SER A 127 -4.91 -16.46 -18.04
N VAL A 128 -5.95 -16.04 -17.32
CA VAL A 128 -5.81 -15.12 -16.18
C VAL A 128 -5.39 -15.92 -14.95
N ARG A 129 -4.08 -16.04 -14.78
CA ARG A 129 -3.39 -16.73 -13.69
C ARG A 129 -1.99 -16.13 -13.52
N GLY A 130 -1.34 -16.43 -12.41
CA GLY A 130 -0.02 -15.90 -12.09
C GLY A 130 -0.10 -14.66 -11.21
N VAL A 131 0.94 -13.83 -11.28
CA VAL A 131 1.13 -12.66 -10.42
C VAL A 131 0.59 -11.41 -11.11
N PHE A 132 -0.10 -10.57 -10.35
CA PHE A 132 -0.61 -9.27 -10.78
C PHE A 132 -0.24 -8.22 -9.73
N HIS A 133 0.00 -6.98 -10.18
CA HIS A 133 0.24 -5.84 -9.30
C HIS A 133 -0.97 -4.89 -9.28
N PHE A 134 -1.32 -4.39 -8.09
CA PHE A 134 -2.25 -3.28 -7.96
C PHE A 134 -1.85 -2.34 -6.83
N SER A 135 -1.89 -1.04 -7.10
CA SER A 135 -1.49 0.02 -6.18
C SER A 135 -2.29 1.29 -6.46
N GLY A 136 -2.48 2.10 -5.42
CA GLY A 136 -2.84 3.51 -5.56
C GLY A 136 -1.77 4.28 -6.34
N ASN A 137 -2.11 5.48 -6.81
CA ASN A 137 -1.26 6.30 -7.67
C ASN A 137 -0.53 7.43 -6.91
N GLU A 138 -0.80 7.59 -5.62
CA GLU A 138 -0.18 8.62 -4.79
C GLU A 138 1.02 8.02 -4.06
N GLN A 139 2.21 8.50 -4.40
CA GLN A 139 3.44 8.15 -3.70
C GLN A 139 3.59 9.03 -2.46
N MET A 140 3.80 8.42 -1.30
CA MET A 140 3.93 9.11 -0.01
C MET A 140 4.90 8.39 0.93
N THR A 141 5.64 9.14 1.75
CA THR A 141 6.29 8.63 2.97
C THR A 141 5.34 8.63 4.16
N LYS A 142 5.74 8.06 5.30
CA LYS A 142 4.92 8.13 6.53
C LYS A 142 4.68 9.57 7.01
N TYR A 143 5.70 10.41 6.92
CA TYR A 143 5.56 11.84 7.19
C TYR A 143 4.51 12.49 6.29
N GLU A 144 4.61 12.30 4.97
CA GLU A 144 3.67 12.89 4.00
C GLU A 144 2.24 12.37 4.22
N MET A 145 2.06 11.07 4.51
CA MET A 145 0.76 10.50 4.88
C MET A 145 0.18 11.17 6.14
N ALA A 146 0.98 11.37 7.19
CA ALA A 146 0.51 12.00 8.42
C ALA A 146 0.13 13.47 8.21
N VAL A 147 0.90 14.21 7.41
CA VAL A 147 0.57 15.59 7.01
C VAL A 147 -0.72 15.63 6.21
N ALA A 148 -0.92 14.71 5.26
CA ALA A 148 -2.15 14.60 4.48
C ALA A 148 -3.38 14.30 5.38
N ILE A 149 -3.22 13.42 6.38
CA ILE A 149 -4.25 13.16 7.40
C ILE A 149 -4.55 14.45 8.19
N ALA A 150 -3.54 15.14 8.71
CA ALA A 150 -3.73 16.39 9.45
C ALA A 150 -4.49 17.44 8.61
N GLN A 151 -4.11 17.61 7.34
CA GLN A 151 -4.79 18.52 6.42
C GLN A 151 -6.25 18.13 6.16
N ALA A 152 -6.54 16.84 5.93
CA ALA A 152 -7.89 16.34 5.70
C ALA A 152 -8.83 16.64 6.88
N PHE A 153 -8.30 16.62 8.12
CA PHE A 153 -9.04 16.92 9.34
C PHE A 153 -8.88 18.37 9.83
N LYS A 154 -8.17 19.23 9.09
CA LYS A 154 -7.89 20.63 9.44
C LYS A 154 -7.20 20.78 10.80
N LEU A 155 -6.28 19.87 11.11
CA LEU A 155 -5.46 19.88 12.33
C LEU A 155 -4.07 20.48 12.05
N PRO A 156 -3.40 21.05 13.07
CA PRO A 156 -2.01 21.47 12.93
C PRO A 156 -1.10 20.26 12.63
N SER A 157 0.01 20.51 11.95
CA SER A 157 1.01 19.50 11.61
C SER A 157 2.44 19.90 11.97
N ASP A 158 2.61 21.04 12.66
CA ASP A 158 3.92 21.60 13.03
C ASP A 158 4.69 20.70 14.02
N HIS A 159 3.96 19.87 14.78
CA HIS A 159 4.53 18.89 15.70
C HIS A 159 5.03 17.63 14.98
N LEU A 160 4.70 17.42 13.70
CA LEU A 160 5.18 16.29 12.92
C LEU A 160 6.56 16.62 12.33
N ILE A 161 7.58 15.90 12.78
CA ILE A 161 8.98 16.16 12.41
C ILE A 161 9.46 15.10 11.41
N PRO A 162 9.82 15.49 10.17
CA PRO A 162 10.34 14.53 9.19
C PRO A 162 11.76 14.08 9.56
N VAL A 163 11.96 12.77 9.61
CA VAL A 163 13.28 12.16 9.75
C VAL A 163 13.75 11.72 8.38
N LYS A 164 14.83 12.33 7.92
CA LYS A 164 15.60 11.87 6.77
C LYS A 164 16.87 11.19 7.31
N TYR A 165 17.21 10.01 6.80
CA TYR A 165 18.53 9.45 7.06
C TYR A 165 19.55 10.35 6.35
N ILE A 166 20.32 11.09 7.14
CA ILE A 166 21.54 11.73 6.65
C ILE A 166 22.53 10.58 6.49
N ASN A 167 22.92 10.26 5.25
CA ASN A 167 23.99 9.31 5.00
C ASN A 167 25.21 9.74 5.81
N GLN A 168 25.65 8.90 6.75
CA GLN A 168 27.05 8.92 7.22
C GLN A 168 27.91 8.24 6.18
#